data_AF-A0A1X1UE87-F1
#
_entry.id   AF-A0A1X1UE87-F1
#
_cell.length_a   1.000
_cell.length_b   1.000
_cell.length_c   1.000
_cell.angle_alpha   90.00
_cell.angle_beta   90.00
_cell.angle_gamma   90.00
#
_symmetry.space_group_name_H-M   'P 1'
#
loop_
_entity.id
_entity.type
_entity.pdbx_description
1 polymer ?
#
loop_
_entity_poly.entity_id
_entity_poly.type
_entity_poly.pdbx_seq_one_letter_code
_entity_poly.pdbx_strand_id
1 'polypeptide(L)'
;MNGSYTETVTTPSGKTIDNTWAVNSCGDGCLWIRAGLGASQARLVDGQWVLDTMSNVSCPDGSYTLYGTTTHTVWDPNSLTGTSAHTYILGACGNPPGYTQVDQIAIKSA
;
A
#
# COMPACT_ATOMS: atom_id res chain seq x y z
N MET A 1 4.28 -14.89 -6.02
CA MET A 1 4.04 -13.80 -6.99
C MET A 1 5.36 -13.43 -7.64
N ASN A 2 5.42 -13.30 -8.97
CA ASN A 2 6.58 -12.80 -9.72
C ASN A 2 6.08 -12.29 -11.09
N GLY A 3 6.40 -11.05 -11.46
CA GLY A 3 5.94 -10.40 -12.68
C GLY A 3 5.36 -9.01 -12.46
N SER A 4 4.61 -8.52 -13.45
CA SER A 4 3.92 -7.24 -13.41
C SER A 4 2.50 -7.39 -12.92
N TYR A 5 2.07 -6.50 -12.03
CA TYR A 5 0.76 -6.50 -11.42
C TYR A 5 0.18 -5.08 -11.40
N THR A 6 -1.14 -4.99 -11.41
CA THR A 6 -1.90 -3.79 -11.08
C THR A 6 -2.53 -3.99 -9.71
N GLU A 7 -2.16 -3.13 -8.77
CA GLU A 7 -2.86 -2.98 -7.49
C GLU A 7 -3.94 -1.90 -7.66
N THR A 8 -5.19 -2.26 -7.41
CA THR A 8 -6.30 -1.32 -7.29
C THR A 8 -6.61 -1.10 -5.81
N VAL A 9 -6.43 0.13 -5.35
CA VAL A 9 -6.79 0.59 -4.00
C VAL A 9 -8.19 1.21 -4.06
N THR A 10 -9.06 0.86 -3.12
CA THR A 10 -10.41 1.42 -2.98
C THR A 10 -10.58 2.05 -1.61
N THR A 11 -10.75 3.37 -1.57
CA THR A 11 -10.98 4.13 -0.33
C THR A 11 -12.37 3.85 0.25
N PRO A 12 -12.62 4.15 1.55
CA PRO A 12 -13.96 4.06 2.14
C PRO A 12 -15.04 4.85 1.41
N SER A 13 -14.67 5.93 0.72
CA SER A 13 -15.57 6.74 -0.12
C SER A 13 -15.91 6.12 -1.48
N GLY A 14 -15.34 4.95 -1.80
CA GLY A 14 -15.50 4.27 -3.08
C GLY A 14 -14.62 4.79 -4.21
N LYS A 15 -13.74 5.77 -3.96
CA LYS A 15 -12.74 6.20 -4.95
C LYS A 15 -11.67 5.13 -5.13
N THR A 16 -11.27 4.89 -6.37
CA THR A 16 -10.25 3.91 -6.74
C THR A 16 -8.99 4.56 -7.29
N ILE A 17 -7.84 3.94 -7.03
CA ILE A 17 -6.52 4.34 -7.53
C ILE A 17 -5.80 3.07 -7.99
N ASP A 18 -5.23 3.09 -9.19
CA ASP A 18 -4.44 1.98 -9.73
C ASP A 18 -2.94 2.29 -9.63
N ASN A 19 -2.17 1.34 -9.11
CA ASN A 19 -0.72 1.38 -9.03
C ASN A 19 -0.13 0.20 -9.81
N THR A 20 0.91 0.45 -10.60
CA THR A 20 1.67 -0.62 -11.26
C THR A 20 2.79 -1.12 -10.35
N TRP A 21 2.81 -2.43 -10.11
CA TRP A 21 3.79 -3.11 -9.29
C TRP A 21 4.63 -4.07 -10.15
N ALA A 22 5.95 -3.94 -10.09
CA ALA A 22 6.86 -4.97 -10.57
C ALA A 22 7.34 -5.78 -9.36
N VAL A 23 6.99 -7.07 -9.34
CA VAL A 23 7.19 -7.96 -8.20
C VAL A 23 8.20 -9.04 -8.54
N ASN A 24 9.23 -9.20 -7.70
CA ASN A 24 10.20 -10.28 -7.80
C ASN A 24 10.24 -11.05 -6.48
N SER A 25 10.25 -12.38 -6.54
CA SER A 25 10.53 -13.17 -5.33
C SER A 25 11.99 -13.00 -4.93
N CYS A 26 12.26 -12.81 -3.64
CA CYS A 26 13.60 -12.78 -3.05
C CYS A 26 13.92 -14.03 -2.22
N GLY A 27 13.09 -15.09 -2.32
CA GLY A 27 13.23 -16.32 -1.54
C GLY A 27 12.66 -16.21 -0.13
N ASP A 28 12.46 -17.32 0.57
CA ASP A 28 12.14 -17.35 2.01
C ASP A 28 11.01 -16.41 2.45
N GLY A 29 9.84 -16.50 1.79
CA GLY A 29 8.68 -15.66 2.13
C GLY A 29 8.94 -14.17 1.91
N CYS A 30 9.69 -13.81 0.86
CA CYS A 30 10.04 -12.44 0.52
C CYS A 30 9.56 -12.07 -0.89
N LEU A 31 8.98 -10.88 -1.03
CA LEU A 31 8.78 -10.22 -2.32
C LEU A 31 9.48 -8.86 -2.32
N TRP A 32 10.20 -8.57 -3.39
CA TRP A 32 10.68 -7.23 -3.72
C TRP A 32 9.68 -6.58 -4.66
N ILE A 33 9.10 -5.46 -4.23
CA ILE A 33 8.02 -4.77 -4.95
C ILE A 33 8.52 -3.39 -5.32
N ARG A 34 8.49 -3.07 -6.62
CA ARG A 34 8.75 -1.73 -7.15
C ARG A 34 7.44 -1.12 -7.61
N ALA A 35 7.09 0.04 -7.05
CA ALA A 35 5.89 0.80 -7.37
C ALA A 35 6.25 2.27 -7.64
N GLY A 36 6.08 2.72 -8.88
CA GLY A 36 6.54 4.03 -9.31
C GLY A 36 8.05 4.24 -9.08
N LEU A 37 8.40 5.28 -8.31
CA LEU A 37 9.77 5.59 -7.92
C LEU A 37 10.22 4.87 -6.64
N GLY A 38 9.29 4.26 -5.90
CA GLY A 38 9.57 3.54 -4.65
C GLY A 38 9.84 2.05 -4.88
N ALA A 39 10.58 1.46 -3.96
CA ALA A 39 10.69 0.01 -3.83
C ALA A 39 10.70 -0.36 -2.35
N SER A 40 10.05 -1.47 -2.01
CA SER A 40 10.04 -2.01 -0.66
C SER A 40 9.85 -3.53 -0.69
N GLN A 41 10.01 -4.14 0.46
CA GLN A 41 9.97 -5.57 0.64
C GLN A 41 8.70 -5.98 1.39
N ALA A 42 7.98 -6.94 0.83
CA ALA A 42 6.91 -7.63 1.55
C ALA A 42 7.42 -8.95 2.13
N ARG A 43 6.89 -9.32 3.30
CA ARG A 43 7.20 -10.57 4.00
C ARG A 43 5.93 -11.41 4.15
N LEU A 44 6.07 -12.72 4.02
CA LEU A 44 5.00 -13.65 4.35
C LEU A 44 5.01 -13.90 5.86
N VAL A 45 3.98 -13.41 6.56
CA VAL A 45 3.82 -13.52 8.01
C VAL A 45 2.44 -14.13 8.26
N ASP A 46 2.39 -15.23 9.02
CA ASP A 46 1.14 -15.92 9.38
C ASP A 46 0.22 -16.22 8.18
N GLY A 47 0.81 -16.54 7.03
CA GLY A 47 0.09 -16.88 5.80
C GLY A 47 -0.38 -15.69 4.96
N GLN A 48 -0.10 -14.45 5.39
CA GLN A 48 -0.41 -13.23 4.66
C GLN A 48 0.85 -12.52 4.21
N TRP A 49 0.80 -11.88 3.05
CA TRP A 49 1.84 -10.93 2.68
C TRP A 49 1.65 -9.64 3.47
N VAL A 50 2.75 -9.11 4.00
CA VAL A 50 2.80 -7.88 4.80
C VAL A 50 3.83 -6.96 4.18
N LEU A 51 3.43 -5.72 3.90
CA LEU A 51 4.27 -4.67 3.35
C LEU A 51 4.12 -3.40 4.19
N ASP A 52 5.21 -2.94 4.78
CA ASP A 52 5.26 -1.70 5.52
C ASP A 52 6.02 -0.63 4.72
N THR A 53 5.42 0.56 4.60
CA THR A 53 6.03 1.69 3.90
C THR A 53 5.73 3.01 4.61
N MET A 54 6.43 4.07 4.21
CA MET A 54 5.99 5.44 4.45
C MET A 54 5.40 6.01 3.17
N SER A 55 4.31 6.75 3.29
CA SER A 55 3.64 7.35 2.13
C SER A 55 3.53 8.86 2.28
N ASN A 56 3.55 9.53 1.14
CA ASN A 56 3.33 10.96 1.06
C ASN A 56 1.83 11.23 1.01
N VAL A 57 1.40 12.34 1.61
CA VAL A 57 0.00 12.75 1.62
C VAL A 57 -0.15 13.98 0.73
N SER A 58 -0.98 13.84 -0.30
CA SER A 58 -1.40 14.95 -1.18
C SER A 58 -2.86 15.29 -0.89
N CYS A 59 -3.13 16.54 -0.53
CA CYS A 59 -4.47 16.98 -0.14
C CYS A 59 -5.21 17.72 -1.28
N PRO A 60 -6.56 17.75 -1.24
CA PRO A 60 -7.35 18.46 -2.26
C PRO A 60 -7.08 19.96 -2.37
N ASP A 61 -6.58 20.59 -1.31
CA ASP A 61 -6.17 21.99 -1.28
C ASP A 61 -4.80 22.24 -1.95
N GLY A 62 -4.15 21.19 -2.47
CA GLY A 62 -2.84 21.23 -3.09
C GLY A 62 -1.67 21.13 -2.10
N SER A 63 -1.94 21.05 -0.79
CA SER A 63 -0.88 20.81 0.19
C SER A 63 -0.30 19.41 0.07
N TYR A 64 0.99 19.29 0.39
CA TYR A 64 1.76 18.07 0.28
C TYR A 64 2.60 17.84 1.53
N THR A 65 2.49 16.65 2.11
CA THR A 65 3.28 16.22 3.27
C THR A 65 4.10 15.00 2.87
N LEU A 66 5.42 15.17 2.82
CA LEU A 66 6.36 14.08 2.61
C LEU A 66 6.35 13.16 3.84
N TYR A 67 6.24 11.85 3.63
CA TYR A 67 6.18 10.84 4.69
C TYR A 67 5.12 11.16 5.76
N GLY A 68 3.94 11.61 5.34
CA GLY A 68 2.85 11.99 6.25
C GLY A 68 2.18 10.79 6.93
N THR A 69 2.31 9.59 6.37
CA THR A 69 1.74 8.36 6.94
C THR A 69 2.75 7.22 6.98
N THR A 70 2.57 6.34 7.95
CA THR A 70 3.02 4.94 7.85
C THR A 70 1.89 4.12 7.26
N THR A 71 2.21 3.22 6.34
CA THR A 71 1.24 2.37 5.66
C THR A 71 1.58 0.92 5.95
N HIS A 72 0.61 0.18 6.48
CA HIS A 72 0.67 -1.25 6.69
C HIS A 72 -0.31 -1.94 5.74
N THR A 73 0.23 -2.64 4.74
CA THR A 73 -0.55 -3.32 3.72
C THR A 73 -0.46 -4.82 3.93
N VAL A 74 -1.62 -5.48 3.98
CA VAL A 74 -1.71 -6.95 4.11
C VAL A 74 -2.59 -7.53 3.03
N TRP A 75 -2.19 -8.66 2.44
CA TRP A 75 -3.03 -9.36 1.46
C TRP A 75 -2.85 -10.87 1.48
N ASP A 76 -3.90 -11.57 1.06
CA ASP A 76 -3.91 -13.01 0.90
C ASP A 76 -3.10 -13.43 -0.35
N PRO A 77 -2.19 -14.40 -0.24
CA PRO A 77 -1.33 -14.83 -1.35
C PRO A 77 -2.09 -15.49 -2.52
N ASN A 78 -3.33 -15.96 -2.30
CA ASN A 78 -4.11 -16.72 -3.28
C ASN A 78 -5.20 -15.86 -3.92
N SER A 79 -6.03 -15.19 -3.12
CA SER A 79 -7.09 -14.32 -3.64
C SER A 79 -6.56 -13.00 -4.15
N LEU A 80 -5.35 -12.61 -3.72
CA LEU A 80 -4.72 -11.34 -4.06
C LEU A 80 -5.56 -10.12 -3.64
N THR A 81 -6.31 -10.28 -2.56
CA THR A 81 -7.13 -9.22 -1.94
C THR A 81 -6.65 -8.94 -0.53
N GLY A 82 -6.85 -7.71 -0.07
CA GLY A 82 -6.33 -7.30 1.23
C GLY A 82 -6.75 -5.90 1.64
N THR A 83 -6.00 -5.34 2.57
CA THR A 83 -6.21 -3.97 3.07
C THR A 83 -4.91 -3.20 3.16
N SER A 84 -5.02 -1.87 3.10
CA SER A 84 -3.92 -0.94 3.33
C SER A 84 -4.34 0.05 4.42
N ALA A 85 -3.69 -0.01 5.57
CA ALA A 85 -3.94 0.87 6.70
C ALA A 85 -2.93 2.01 6.71
N HIS A 86 -3.41 3.22 6.43
CA HIS A 86 -2.63 4.45 6.42
C HIS A 86 -2.81 5.18 7.75
N THR A 87 -1.80 5.15 8.60
CA THR A 87 -1.80 5.87 9.88
C THR A 87 -1.03 7.17 9.75
N TYR A 88 -1.72 8.28 9.99
CA TYR A 88 -1.14 9.63 9.91
C TYR A 88 -0.16 9.82 11.06
N ILE A 89 1.10 10.07 10.74
CA ILE A 89 2.14 10.42 11.73
C ILE A 89 2.32 11.93 11.86
N LEU A 90 1.87 12.68 10.84
CA LEU A 90 1.75 14.14 10.84
C LEU A 90 0.30 14.53 10.51
N GLY A 91 -0.13 15.70 10.98
CA GLY A 91 -1.45 16.22 10.65
C GLY A 91 -1.49 16.65 9.18
N ALA A 92 -2.44 16.12 8.40
CA ALA A 92 -2.59 16.42 6.97
C ALA A 92 -4.03 16.19 6.51
N CYS A 93 -4.47 16.97 5.50
CA CYS A 93 -5.82 16.91 4.91
C CYS A 93 -6.96 17.00 5.94
N GLY A 94 -6.76 17.73 7.04
CA GLY A 94 -7.73 17.84 8.13
C GLY A 94 -7.73 16.66 9.13
N ASN A 95 -6.90 15.63 8.92
CA ASN A 95 -6.74 14.52 9.84
C ASN A 95 -5.62 14.79 10.84
N PRO A 96 -5.82 14.53 12.15
CA PRO A 96 -4.77 14.65 13.15
C PRO A 96 -3.79 13.46 13.09
N PRO A 97 -2.58 13.59 13.66
CA PRO A 97 -1.72 12.44 13.92
C PRO A 97 -2.46 11.35 14.72
N GLY A 98 -2.20 10.08 14.37
CA GLY A 98 -2.87 8.91 14.94
C GLY A 98 -4.18 8.53 14.25
N TYR A 99 -4.72 9.36 13.36
CA TYR A 99 -5.86 8.97 12.52
C TYR A 99 -5.44 7.86 11.55
N THR A 100 -6.28 6.82 11.42
CA THR A 100 -6.05 5.71 10.49
C THR A 100 -7.18 5.62 9.47
N GLN A 101 -6.82 5.63 8.20
CA GLN A 101 -7.71 5.26 7.09
C GLN A 101 -7.37 3.84 6.64
N VAL A 102 -8.38 3.00 6.42
CA VAL A 102 -8.20 1.64 5.90
C VAL A 102 -8.86 1.54 4.53
N ASP A 103 -8.04 1.27 3.53
CA ASP A 103 -8.47 1.05 2.15
C ASP A 103 -8.50 -0.45 1.85
N GLN A 104 -9.35 -0.86 0.90
CA GLN A 104 -9.33 -2.21 0.35
C GLN A 104 -8.35 -2.27 -0.82
N ILE A 105 -7.67 -3.39 -1.00
CA ILE A 105 -6.81 -3.63 -2.16
C ILE A 105 -7.20 -4.90 -2.91
N ALA A 106 -7.05 -4.86 -4.23
CA ALA A 106 -7.13 -6.01 -5.10
C ALA A 106 -5.97 -5.96 -6.10
N ILE A 107 -5.24 -7.07 -6.22
CA ILE A 107 -4.06 -7.17 -7.08
C ILE A 107 -4.35 -8.15 -8.21
N LYS A 108 -4.05 -7.75 -9.44
CA LYS A 108 -4.23 -8.58 -10.64
C LYS A 108 -2.94 -8.58 -11.45
N SER A 109 -2.62 -9.71 -12.09
CA SER A 109 -1.55 -9.72 -13.09
C SER A 109 -1.89 -8.73 -14.21
N ALA A 110 -0.92 -7.90 -14.58
CA ALA A 110 -1.06 -6.91 -15.64
C ALA A 110 -0.96 -7.53 -17.05
#